data_AF-A0A933LA35-F1
#
_entry.id   AF-A0A933LA35-F1
#
_cell.length_a   1.000
_cell.length_b   1.000
_cell.length_c   1.000
_cell.angle_alpha   90.00
_cell.angle_beta   90.00
_cell.angle_gamma   90.00
#
_symmetry.space_group_name_H-M   'P 1'
#
loop_
_entity.id
_entity.type
_entity.pdbx_description
1 polymer ?
#
loop_
_entity_poly.entity_id
_entity_poly.type
_entity_poly.pdbx_seq_one_letter_code
_entity_poly.pdbx_strand_id
1 'polypeptide(L)'
;MKKLILFLVIMFYSYMSFSSDMTPLQTGPFAIDCFLEAQLVDQNIYYYEAATLCGNSFYINETMQCYQSANQLTAGLLGSHRDRNAALLCSGASSNAPVDCFLKAKNDLRGLDFNTVEAALLCSGAKSNKPLSCFLEAYKLTTTFDNHRDRNIAYLCNGTGNGTNSDTPLNCFVNAKSKNGLNISTKNAALLCSRSNSLMPLECFKQAKKELDMYDETAALLCSQANSLLAPLDCFKTAKLELWETEAALLCSQAKSQEPIACFHESQKIKSHMPWRWKAAFLCSGATNDKPLKCYKEMTSRNENTSFAGGRALFQDEASVLCSQNGGLNGFFWVLKPENKNR
;
A
#
# COMPACT_ATOMS: atom_id res chain seq x y z
N MET A 1 -32.31 11.41 -31.02
CA MET A 1 -31.61 11.83 -29.78
C MET A 1 -32.26 11.29 -28.50
N LYS A 2 -33.57 11.42 -28.25
CA LYS A 2 -34.21 10.92 -27.00
C LYS A 2 -34.13 9.39 -26.78
N LYS A 3 -34.06 8.57 -27.83
CA LYS A 3 -33.89 7.10 -27.71
C LYS A 3 -32.45 6.65 -27.42
N LEU A 4 -31.45 7.50 -27.68
CA LEU A 4 -30.03 7.18 -27.42
C LEU A 4 -29.67 7.40 -25.94
N ILE A 5 -30.30 8.38 -25.29
CA ILE A 5 -30.12 8.67 -23.86
C ILE A 5 -30.74 7.56 -23.00
N LEU A 6 -31.90 7.01 -23.40
CA LEU A 6 -32.54 5.92 -22.66
C LEU A 6 -31.72 4.61 -22.71
N PHE A 7 -31.02 4.34 -23.82
CA PHE A 7 -30.16 3.17 -23.95
C PHE A 7 -28.88 3.27 -23.09
N LEU A 8 -28.32 4.47 -22.96
CA LEU A 8 -27.16 4.72 -22.09
C LEU A 8 -27.52 4.64 -20.60
N VAL A 9 -28.73 5.08 -20.21
CA VAL A 9 -29.19 4.97 -18.81
C VAL A 9 -29.52 3.53 -18.41
N ILE A 10 -30.02 2.70 -19.34
CA ILE A 10 -30.32 1.28 -19.07
C ILE A 10 -29.04 0.42 -18.97
N MET A 11 -28.00 0.74 -19.75
CA MET A 11 -26.68 0.11 -19.63
C MET A 11 -25.99 0.46 -18.31
N PHE A 12 -26.19 1.67 -17.78
CA PHE A 12 -25.69 2.08 -16.47
C PHE A 12 -26.43 1.41 -15.30
N TYR A 13 -27.75 1.23 -15.41
CA TYR A 13 -28.55 0.64 -14.32
C TYR A 13 -28.41 -0.88 -14.20
N SER A 14 -28.06 -1.58 -15.28
CA SER A 14 -27.90 -3.05 -15.26
C SER A 14 -26.58 -3.50 -14.63
N TYR A 15 -25.66 -2.58 -14.34
CA TYR A 15 -24.35 -2.87 -13.73
C TYR A 15 -24.33 -2.71 -12.19
N MET A 16 -25.44 -2.28 -11.58
CA MET A 16 -25.49 -1.81 -10.18
C MET A 16 -26.27 -2.75 -9.23
N SER A 17 -26.29 -4.06 -9.48
CA SER A 17 -26.93 -5.02 -8.57
C SER A 17 -26.06 -6.25 -8.34
N PHE A 18 -24.99 -6.09 -7.55
CA PHE A 18 -24.26 -7.20 -6.95
C PHE A 18 -23.71 -6.81 -5.57
N SER A 19 -24.42 -7.23 -4.53
CA SER A 19 -23.97 -7.37 -3.13
C SER A 19 -24.81 -8.52 -2.58
N SER A 20 -24.27 -9.60 -2.06
CA SER A 20 -23.44 -9.65 -0.85
C SER A 20 -22.63 -10.95 -0.85
N ASP A 21 -21.33 -10.85 -1.07
CA ASP A 21 -20.26 -11.79 -0.63
C ASP A 21 -19.01 -11.48 -1.48
N MET A 22 -18.36 -10.35 -1.15
CA MET A 22 -17.09 -10.01 -1.78
C MET A 22 -16.00 -10.92 -1.20
N THR A 23 -15.76 -12.03 -1.89
CA THR A 23 -14.53 -12.81 -1.74
C THR A 23 -13.32 -11.93 -2.08
N PRO A 24 -12.17 -12.11 -1.39
CA PRO A 24 -10.98 -11.36 -1.73
C PRO A 24 -10.48 -11.80 -3.12
N LEU A 25 -9.93 -10.88 -3.91
CA LEU A 25 -9.18 -11.10 -5.17
C LEU A 25 -9.92 -11.00 -6.53
N GLN A 26 -10.66 -9.91 -6.76
CA GLN A 26 -10.98 -9.41 -8.12
C GLN A 26 -10.25 -8.08 -8.46
N THR A 27 -9.11 -7.76 -7.84
CA THR A 27 -8.46 -6.43 -7.95
C THR A 27 -7.99 -6.04 -9.35
N GLY A 28 -7.70 -6.99 -10.24
CA GLY A 28 -7.07 -6.72 -11.54
C GLY A 28 -7.86 -5.77 -12.44
N PRO A 29 -9.11 -6.09 -12.84
CA PRO A 29 -9.89 -5.24 -13.74
C PRO A 29 -10.20 -3.85 -13.16
N PHE A 30 -10.56 -3.77 -11.88
CA PHE A 30 -10.96 -2.52 -11.24
C PHE A 30 -9.82 -1.50 -11.16
N ALA A 31 -8.58 -1.94 -10.93
CA ALA A 31 -7.44 -1.04 -10.85
C ALA A 31 -7.16 -0.37 -12.21
N ILE A 32 -7.34 -1.10 -13.32
CA ILE A 32 -7.16 -0.58 -14.68
C ILE A 32 -8.28 0.40 -15.02
N ASP A 33 -9.53 0.03 -14.74
CA ASP A 33 -10.68 0.89 -15.02
C ASP A 33 -10.60 2.19 -14.20
N CYS A 34 -10.21 2.10 -12.92
CA CYS A 34 -9.92 3.26 -12.08
C CYS A 34 -8.81 4.12 -12.68
N PHE A 35 -7.72 3.50 -13.14
CA PHE A 35 -6.58 4.22 -13.71
C PHE A 35 -7.01 5.04 -14.94
N LEU A 36 -7.79 4.43 -15.83
CA LEU A 36 -8.32 5.11 -17.02
C LEU A 36 -9.30 6.22 -16.64
N GLU A 37 -10.19 5.98 -15.68
CA GLU A 37 -11.13 6.99 -15.18
C GLU A 37 -10.39 8.19 -14.56
N ALA A 38 -9.34 7.94 -13.78
CA ALA A 38 -8.52 9.00 -13.19
C ALA A 38 -7.90 9.91 -14.26
N GLN A 39 -7.39 9.33 -15.35
CA GLN A 39 -6.85 10.08 -16.50
C GLN A 39 -7.92 10.87 -17.27
N LEU A 40 -9.17 10.40 -17.28
CA LEU A 40 -10.30 11.12 -17.88
C LEU A 40 -10.77 12.28 -17.01
N VAL A 41 -10.82 12.07 -15.69
CA VAL A 41 -11.25 13.07 -14.70
C VAL A 41 -10.24 14.21 -14.58
N ASP A 42 -8.95 13.90 -14.64
CA ASP A 42 -7.87 14.87 -14.52
C ASP A 42 -6.78 14.59 -15.55
N GLN A 43 -6.82 15.31 -16.67
CA GLN A 43 -5.83 15.15 -17.74
C GLN A 43 -4.40 15.56 -17.35
N ASN A 44 -4.23 16.19 -16.19
CA ASN A 44 -2.92 16.59 -15.68
C ASN A 44 -2.36 15.59 -14.65
N ILE A 45 -3.13 14.59 -14.21
CA ILE A 45 -2.64 13.62 -13.24
C ILE A 45 -1.53 12.77 -13.85
N TYR A 46 -0.37 12.73 -13.20
CA TYR A 46 0.73 11.91 -13.69
C TYR A 46 0.38 10.42 -13.54
N TYR A 47 0.90 9.59 -14.44
CA TYR A 47 0.67 8.14 -14.45
C TYR A 47 0.93 7.49 -13.07
N TYR A 48 2.01 7.87 -12.39
CA TYR A 48 2.34 7.30 -11.08
C TYR A 48 1.33 7.70 -9.98
N GLU A 49 0.68 8.85 -10.10
CA GLU A 49 -0.32 9.35 -9.13
C GLU A 49 -1.64 8.64 -9.36
N ALA A 50 -2.07 8.51 -10.61
CA ALA A 50 -3.22 7.67 -10.97
C ALA A 50 -3.00 6.21 -10.52
N ALA A 51 -1.79 5.66 -10.70
CA ALA A 51 -1.45 4.33 -10.22
C ALA A 51 -1.51 4.22 -8.69
N THR A 52 -1.04 5.24 -7.98
CA THR A 52 -1.10 5.31 -6.50
C THR A 52 -2.56 5.39 -6.01
N LEU A 53 -3.38 6.21 -6.66
CA LEU A 53 -4.79 6.40 -6.36
C LEU A 53 -5.59 5.10 -6.55
N CYS A 54 -5.30 4.38 -7.64
CA CYS A 54 -6.08 3.22 -8.07
C CYS A 54 -5.56 1.87 -7.58
N GLY A 55 -4.29 1.77 -7.14
CA GLY A 55 -3.69 0.50 -6.71
C GLY A 55 -4.39 -0.19 -5.54
N ASN A 56 -5.23 0.55 -4.81
CA ASN A 56 -6.00 0.04 -3.66
C ASN A 56 -7.52 0.20 -3.81
N SER A 57 -7.99 0.72 -4.94
CA SER A 57 -9.39 1.08 -5.08
C SER A 57 -10.25 -0.12 -5.45
N PHE A 58 -11.28 -0.37 -4.64
CA PHE A 58 -12.40 -1.25 -4.96
C PHE A 58 -13.66 -0.45 -5.30
N TYR A 59 -13.60 0.88 -5.14
CA TYR A 59 -14.73 1.80 -5.14
C TYR A 59 -14.36 2.99 -6.03
N ILE A 60 -14.39 2.78 -7.35
CA ILE A 60 -13.85 3.74 -8.33
C ILE A 60 -14.51 5.11 -8.15
N ASN A 61 -15.83 5.14 -8.07
CA ASN A 61 -16.60 6.39 -7.95
C ASN A 61 -16.24 7.14 -6.66
N GLU A 62 -16.20 6.45 -5.53
CA GLU A 62 -15.89 7.02 -4.21
C GLU A 62 -14.42 7.45 -4.13
N THR A 63 -13.51 6.70 -4.74
CA THR A 63 -12.09 7.05 -4.85
C THR A 63 -11.91 8.32 -5.69
N MET A 64 -12.63 8.45 -6.81
CA MET A 64 -12.60 9.67 -7.63
C MET A 64 -13.23 10.87 -6.92
N GLN A 65 -14.36 10.67 -6.24
CA GLN A 65 -14.99 11.72 -5.44
C GLN A 65 -14.06 12.20 -4.31
N CYS A 66 -13.38 11.27 -3.63
CA CYS A 66 -12.36 11.60 -2.65
C CYS A 66 -11.23 12.41 -3.29
N TYR A 67 -10.68 11.95 -4.41
CA TYR A 67 -9.58 12.63 -5.10
C TYR A 67 -9.94 14.06 -5.51
N GLN A 68 -11.13 14.27 -6.09
CA GLN A 68 -11.65 15.59 -6.44
C GLN A 68 -11.82 16.47 -5.20
N SER A 69 -12.39 15.93 -4.12
CA SER A 69 -12.55 16.65 -2.85
C SER A 69 -11.20 17.04 -2.24
N ALA A 70 -10.22 16.15 -2.28
CA ALA A 70 -8.86 16.41 -1.85
C ALA A 70 -8.20 17.49 -2.70
N ASN A 71 -8.33 17.45 -4.03
CA ASN A 71 -7.77 18.46 -4.93
C ASN A 71 -8.42 19.85 -4.79
N GLN A 72 -9.65 19.92 -4.30
CA GLN A 72 -10.31 21.18 -3.97
C GLN A 72 -9.82 21.79 -2.65
N LEU A 73 -9.11 21.03 -1.80
CA LEU A 73 -8.42 21.61 -0.65
C LEU A 73 -7.42 22.65 -1.15
N THR A 74 -7.41 23.81 -0.51
CA THR A 74 -6.57 24.95 -0.93
C THR A 74 -5.13 24.50 -1.15
N ALA A 75 -4.47 25.00 -2.21
CA ALA A 75 -3.09 24.64 -2.56
C ALA A 75 -2.11 24.74 -1.37
N GLY A 76 -2.37 25.63 -0.40
CA GLY A 76 -1.58 25.75 0.83
C GLY A 76 -1.63 24.54 1.77
N LEU A 77 -2.70 23.74 1.75
CA LEU A 77 -2.85 22.55 2.61
C LEU A 77 -2.12 21.33 2.03
N LEU A 78 -2.22 21.12 0.71
CA LEU A 78 -1.58 19.99 0.04
C LEU A 78 -0.16 20.29 -0.46
N GLY A 79 0.28 21.56 -0.43
CA GLY A 79 1.63 21.98 -0.79
C GLY A 79 1.91 21.92 -2.30
N SER A 80 3.20 21.92 -2.66
CA SER A 80 3.67 21.92 -4.05
C SER A 80 3.37 20.63 -4.82
N HIS A 81 2.99 19.56 -4.12
CA HIS A 81 2.71 18.24 -4.70
C HIS A 81 1.24 17.86 -4.47
N ARG A 82 0.33 18.77 -4.84
CA ARG A 82 -1.11 18.63 -4.58
C ARG A 82 -1.65 17.30 -5.09
N ASP A 83 -1.47 17.02 -6.37
CA ASP A 83 -2.11 15.88 -7.04
C ASP A 83 -1.55 14.54 -6.50
N ARG A 84 -0.24 14.48 -6.24
CA ARG A 84 0.40 13.34 -5.54
C ARG A 84 -0.15 13.11 -4.14
N ASN A 85 -0.33 14.17 -3.35
CA ASN A 85 -0.83 14.04 -1.98
C ASN A 85 -2.31 13.67 -1.95
N ALA A 86 -3.11 14.20 -2.88
CA ALA A 86 -4.50 13.81 -3.07
C ALA A 86 -4.62 12.33 -3.50
N ALA A 87 -3.80 11.90 -4.46
CA ALA A 87 -3.75 10.51 -4.90
C ALA A 87 -3.37 9.54 -3.77
N LEU A 88 -2.35 9.89 -2.97
CA LEU A 88 -1.95 9.10 -1.80
C LEU A 88 -3.06 9.06 -0.75
N LEU A 89 -3.66 10.21 -0.43
CA LEU A 89 -4.72 10.32 0.58
C LEU A 89 -5.96 9.50 0.21
N CYS A 90 -6.35 9.51 -1.06
CA CYS A 90 -7.56 8.85 -1.52
C CYS A 90 -7.34 7.42 -2.04
N SER A 91 -6.12 6.90 -1.95
CA SER A 91 -5.81 5.51 -2.30
C SER A 91 -6.66 4.54 -1.48
N GLY A 92 -7.53 3.78 -2.15
CA GLY A 92 -8.44 2.82 -1.51
C GLY A 92 -9.60 3.43 -0.73
N ALA A 93 -9.95 4.69 -0.99
CA ALA A 93 -11.07 5.36 -0.35
C ALA A 93 -12.42 4.74 -0.76
N SER A 94 -13.26 4.45 0.23
CA SER A 94 -14.66 4.05 0.05
C SER A 94 -15.65 5.18 0.40
N SER A 95 -15.13 6.37 0.73
CA SER A 95 -15.88 7.59 1.05
C SER A 95 -14.90 8.78 1.14
N ASN A 96 -15.40 9.97 1.50
CA ASN A 96 -14.58 11.15 1.80
C ASN A 96 -13.92 11.13 3.20
N ALA A 97 -14.07 10.05 3.97
CA ALA A 97 -13.47 9.95 5.30
C ALA A 97 -11.93 10.17 5.35
N PRO A 98 -11.13 9.82 4.32
CA PRO A 98 -9.72 10.20 4.28
C PRO A 98 -9.52 11.72 4.32
N VAL A 99 -10.32 12.48 3.58
CA VAL A 99 -10.25 13.95 3.54
C VAL A 99 -10.59 14.54 4.91
N ASP A 100 -11.66 14.05 5.55
CA ASP A 100 -12.04 14.47 6.90
C ASP A 100 -10.94 14.19 7.93
N CYS A 101 -10.35 12.98 7.87
CA CYS A 101 -9.21 12.59 8.68
C CYS A 101 -8.02 13.52 8.46
N PHE A 102 -7.69 13.81 7.20
CA PHE A 102 -6.56 14.67 6.85
C PHE A 102 -6.72 16.08 7.41
N LEU A 103 -7.91 16.68 7.23
CA LEU A 103 -8.22 18.01 7.76
C LEU A 103 -8.14 18.04 9.28
N LYS A 104 -8.67 17.02 9.95
CA LYS A 104 -8.58 16.89 11.40
C LYS A 104 -7.14 16.74 11.86
N ALA A 105 -6.34 15.89 11.20
CA ALA A 105 -4.92 15.72 11.50
C ALA A 105 -4.14 17.03 11.34
N LYS A 106 -4.37 17.78 10.25
CA LYS A 106 -3.74 19.09 10.03
C LYS A 106 -4.13 20.15 11.07
N ASN A 107 -5.28 20.00 11.74
CA ASN A 107 -5.73 20.90 12.80
C ASN A 107 -5.23 20.47 14.18
N ASP A 108 -5.36 19.20 14.52
CA ASP A 108 -5.04 18.66 15.85
C ASP A 108 -3.52 18.53 16.05
N LEU A 109 -2.74 18.35 14.98
CA LEU A 109 -1.29 18.23 15.01
C LEU A 109 -0.56 19.55 14.70
N ARG A 110 -1.27 20.69 14.73
CA ARG A 110 -0.65 22.01 14.59
C ARG A 110 0.38 22.20 15.69
N GLY A 111 1.64 22.39 15.30
CA GLY A 111 2.77 22.58 16.23
C GLY A 111 3.73 21.39 16.31
N LEU A 112 3.37 20.24 15.74
CA LEU A 112 4.34 19.20 15.39
C LEU A 112 4.94 19.51 14.02
N ASP A 113 6.17 19.04 13.75
CA ASP A 113 6.78 19.07 12.40
C ASP A 113 6.14 18.01 11.48
N PHE A 114 4.81 17.92 11.55
CA PHE A 114 4.00 16.92 10.87
C PHE A 114 3.61 17.45 9.50
N ASN A 115 4.31 16.97 8.48
CA ASN A 115 4.17 17.50 7.13
C ASN A 115 2.91 16.93 6.44
N THR A 116 2.55 17.56 5.32
CA THR A 116 1.37 17.18 4.53
C THR A 116 1.43 15.74 4.01
N VAL A 117 2.62 15.24 3.66
CA VAL A 117 2.77 13.87 3.14
C VAL A 117 2.48 12.86 4.25
N GLU A 118 2.92 13.12 5.47
CA GLU A 118 2.66 12.26 6.63
C GLU A 118 1.19 12.26 7.02
N ALA A 119 0.52 13.41 6.96
CA ALA A 119 -0.93 13.49 7.16
C ALA A 119 -1.70 12.72 6.09
N ALA A 120 -1.30 12.85 4.82
CA ALA A 120 -1.90 12.11 3.71
C ALA A 120 -1.67 10.60 3.87
N LEU A 121 -0.47 10.19 4.25
CA LEU A 121 -0.13 8.80 4.53
C LEU A 121 -0.95 8.26 5.71
N LEU A 122 -1.05 9.00 6.81
CA LEU A 122 -1.79 8.58 8.01
C LEU A 122 -3.27 8.30 7.68
N CYS A 123 -3.89 9.17 6.88
CA CYS A 123 -5.31 9.12 6.57
C CYS A 123 -5.65 8.36 5.29
N SER A 124 -4.65 7.81 4.59
CA SER A 124 -4.84 7.06 3.35
C SER A 124 -5.77 5.85 3.55
N GLY A 125 -6.85 5.81 2.77
CA GLY A 125 -7.85 4.74 2.83
C GLY A 125 -8.62 4.64 4.15
N ALA A 126 -8.63 5.72 4.95
CA ALA A 126 -9.33 5.75 6.24
C ALA A 126 -10.85 5.74 6.07
N LYS A 127 -11.54 4.93 6.88
CA LYS A 127 -13.02 4.96 7.00
C LYS A 127 -13.54 5.89 8.10
N SER A 128 -12.63 6.44 8.92
CA SER A 128 -12.95 7.29 10.07
C SER A 128 -11.68 8.03 10.55
N ASN A 129 -11.79 8.82 11.62
CA ASN A 129 -10.65 9.49 12.26
C ASN A 129 -9.80 8.58 13.16
N LYS A 130 -10.02 7.26 13.16
CA LYS A 130 -9.27 6.30 13.99
C LYS A 130 -7.75 6.31 13.75
N PRO A 131 -7.23 6.50 12.52
CA PRO A 131 -5.79 6.67 12.31
C PRO A 131 -5.20 7.80 13.13
N LEU A 132 -5.87 8.94 13.22
CA LEU A 132 -5.41 10.06 14.04
C LEU A 132 -5.37 9.72 15.53
N SER A 133 -6.38 9.02 16.06
CA SER A 133 -6.36 8.56 17.45
C SER A 133 -5.20 7.61 17.71
N CYS A 134 -4.99 6.62 16.83
CA CYS A 134 -3.83 5.72 16.90
C CYS A 134 -2.52 6.51 16.88
N PHE A 135 -2.40 7.51 15.99
CA PHE A 135 -1.20 8.33 15.87
C PHE A 135 -0.90 9.06 17.17
N LEU A 136 -1.87 9.75 17.75
CA LEU A 136 -1.71 10.49 18.99
C LEU A 136 -1.32 9.59 20.18
N GLU A 137 -1.85 8.37 20.24
CA GLU A 137 -1.51 7.39 21.27
C GLU A 137 -0.10 6.82 21.08
N ALA A 138 0.25 6.36 19.88
CA ALA A 138 1.60 5.91 19.55
C ALA A 138 2.65 7.02 19.70
N TYR A 139 2.28 8.26 19.41
CA TYR A 139 3.13 9.41 19.62
C TYR A 139 3.51 9.55 21.09
N LYS A 140 2.58 9.46 22.04
CA LYS A 140 2.91 9.55 23.48
C LYS A 140 3.91 8.49 23.97
N LEU A 141 3.99 7.36 23.28
CA LEU A 141 4.85 6.22 23.66
C LEU A 141 6.27 6.29 23.13
N THR A 142 6.55 7.22 22.21
CA THR A 142 7.84 7.34 21.54
C THR A 142 8.67 8.47 22.14
N THR A 143 9.97 8.24 22.31
CA THR A 143 10.91 9.24 22.84
C THR A 143 11.34 10.23 21.75
N THR A 144 11.78 11.42 22.14
CA THR A 144 12.00 12.59 21.25
C THR A 144 13.17 12.49 20.27
N PHE A 145 14.00 11.45 20.32
CA PHE A 145 15.28 11.41 19.57
C PHE A 145 15.26 10.62 18.25
N ASP A 146 14.11 10.09 17.83
CA ASP A 146 14.02 9.37 16.55
C ASP A 146 13.77 10.34 15.38
N ASN A 147 14.78 10.54 14.56
CA ASN A 147 14.62 11.16 13.24
C ASN A 147 13.60 10.31 12.45
N HIS A 148 12.55 10.93 11.92
CA HIS A 148 11.42 10.27 11.23
C HIS A 148 10.39 9.56 12.13
N ARG A 149 10.34 9.89 13.42
CA ARG A 149 9.30 9.43 14.35
C ARG A 149 7.88 9.60 13.77
N ASP A 150 7.57 10.80 13.29
CA ASP A 150 6.24 11.14 12.74
C ASP A 150 5.85 10.22 11.58
N ARG A 151 6.74 10.06 10.61
CA ARG A 151 6.52 9.17 9.46
C ARG A 151 6.31 7.72 9.85
N ASN A 152 7.12 7.20 10.78
CA ASN A 152 7.00 5.81 11.22
C ASN A 152 5.65 5.57 11.92
N ILE A 153 5.21 6.49 12.77
CA ILE A 153 3.93 6.37 13.45
C ILE A 153 2.74 6.56 12.49
N ALA A 154 2.86 7.47 11.52
CA ALA A 154 1.88 7.61 10.45
C ALA A 154 1.73 6.29 9.66
N TYR A 155 2.84 5.61 9.37
CA TYR A 155 2.85 4.32 8.71
C TYR A 155 2.23 3.21 9.58
N LEU A 156 2.53 3.17 10.87
CA LEU A 156 1.92 2.22 11.82
C LEU A 156 0.39 2.34 11.83
N CYS A 157 -0.11 3.57 11.86
CA CYS A 157 -1.53 3.87 12.04
C CYS A 157 -2.33 3.97 10.73
N ASN A 158 -1.66 3.96 9.57
CA ASN A 158 -2.30 3.92 8.26
C ASN A 158 -3.21 2.68 8.14
N GLY A 159 -4.47 2.89 7.74
CA GLY A 159 -5.46 1.83 7.55
C GLY A 159 -6.11 1.31 8.83
N THR A 160 -5.78 1.88 10.01
CA THR A 160 -6.50 1.56 11.24
C THR A 160 -7.96 1.99 11.15
N GLY A 161 -8.88 1.12 11.60
CA GLY A 161 -10.32 1.36 11.50
C GLY A 161 -11.01 0.79 10.25
N ASN A 162 -10.30 0.04 9.39
CA ASN A 162 -10.90 -0.64 8.26
C ASN A 162 -11.66 -1.95 8.60
N GLY A 163 -11.61 -2.39 9.86
CA GLY A 163 -12.29 -3.57 10.40
C GLY A 163 -12.55 -3.51 11.92
N THR A 164 -12.95 -4.64 12.51
CA THR A 164 -13.43 -4.75 13.91
C THR A 164 -12.37 -4.50 14.98
N ASN A 165 -11.07 -4.59 14.67
CA ASN A 165 -9.99 -4.46 15.65
C ASN A 165 -9.08 -3.27 15.32
N SER A 166 -9.55 -2.04 15.60
CA SER A 166 -8.81 -0.82 15.28
C SER A 166 -7.50 -0.64 16.04
N ASP A 167 -7.35 -1.33 17.18
CA ASP A 167 -6.28 -1.03 18.13
C ASP A 167 -5.15 -2.07 18.06
N THR A 168 -5.28 -3.09 17.20
CA THR A 168 -4.29 -4.16 17.10
C THR A 168 -2.91 -3.67 16.66
N PRO A 169 -2.75 -2.79 15.66
CA PRO A 169 -1.44 -2.25 15.30
C PRO A 169 -0.76 -1.53 16.47
N LEU A 170 -1.51 -0.73 17.23
CA LEU A 170 -0.99 -0.03 18.40
C LEU A 170 -0.58 -1.00 19.51
N ASN A 171 -1.40 -2.00 19.80
CA ASN A 171 -1.07 -3.04 20.78
C ASN A 171 0.17 -3.85 20.37
N CYS A 172 0.29 -4.19 19.09
CA CYS A 172 1.50 -4.81 18.56
C CYS A 172 2.72 -3.91 18.80
N PHE A 173 2.60 -2.61 18.49
CA PHE A 173 3.68 -1.64 18.62
C PHE A 173 4.14 -1.47 20.08
N VAL A 174 3.19 -1.33 21.02
CA VAL A 174 3.45 -1.26 22.46
C VAL A 174 4.25 -2.49 22.91
N ASN A 175 3.81 -3.68 22.51
CA ASN A 175 4.49 -4.93 22.86
C ASN A 175 5.90 -4.99 22.25
N ALA A 176 6.06 -4.62 20.98
CA ALA A 176 7.36 -4.57 20.31
C ALA A 176 8.36 -3.63 21.03
N LYS A 177 7.88 -2.49 21.53
CA LYS A 177 8.70 -1.48 22.23
C LYS A 177 8.95 -1.79 23.71
N SER A 178 8.12 -2.62 24.33
CA SER A 178 8.24 -2.91 25.77
C SER A 178 9.58 -3.60 26.11
N LYS A 179 10.11 -3.33 27.31
CA LYS A 179 11.38 -3.94 27.80
C LYS A 179 11.32 -5.46 27.88
N ASN A 180 10.13 -6.00 28.18
CA ASN A 180 9.88 -7.44 28.23
C ASN A 180 9.46 -8.01 26.87
N GLY A 181 9.38 -7.17 25.83
CA GLY A 181 9.03 -7.53 24.47
C GLY A 181 10.27 -7.74 23.61
N LEU A 182 10.40 -6.94 22.55
CA LEU A 182 11.50 -7.04 21.58
C LEU A 182 12.56 -5.95 21.76
N ASN A 183 12.19 -4.81 22.36
CA ASN A 183 13.04 -3.63 22.52
C ASN A 183 13.71 -3.16 21.20
N ILE A 184 12.94 -3.14 20.11
CA ILE A 184 13.42 -2.72 18.79
C ILE A 184 13.25 -1.21 18.55
N SER A 185 13.91 -0.70 17.51
CA SER A 185 13.78 0.71 17.10
C SER A 185 12.33 1.07 16.75
N THR A 186 11.97 2.35 16.84
CA THR A 186 10.62 2.83 16.50
C THR A 186 10.28 2.54 15.03
N LYS A 187 11.24 2.70 14.12
CA LYS A 187 11.11 2.34 12.70
C LYS A 187 10.73 0.86 12.54
N ASN A 188 11.47 -0.05 13.17
CA ASN A 188 11.25 -1.49 13.01
C ASN A 188 9.96 -1.95 13.70
N ALA A 189 9.62 -1.38 14.86
CA ALA A 189 8.35 -1.66 15.52
C ALA A 189 7.15 -1.19 14.68
N ALA A 190 7.23 0.00 14.10
CA ALA A 190 6.20 0.51 13.20
C ALA A 190 6.04 -0.35 11.95
N LEU A 191 7.16 -0.72 11.31
CA LEU A 191 7.17 -1.63 10.16
C LEU A 191 6.51 -2.97 10.49
N LEU A 192 6.97 -3.62 11.56
CA LEU A 192 6.52 -4.93 12.00
C LEU A 192 5.00 -4.95 12.28
N CYS A 193 4.50 -3.90 12.92
CA CYS A 193 3.13 -3.84 13.41
C CYS A 193 2.14 -3.14 12.45
N SER A 194 2.64 -2.55 11.37
CA SER A 194 1.81 -1.88 10.35
C SER A 194 0.74 -2.83 9.82
N ARG A 195 -0.52 -2.37 9.82
CA ARG A 195 -1.71 -3.12 9.36
C ARG A 195 -1.90 -4.49 10.00
N SER A 196 -1.26 -4.76 11.13
CA SER A 196 -1.42 -6.03 11.84
C SER A 196 -2.84 -6.16 12.39
N ASN A 197 -3.43 -7.35 12.22
CA ASN A 197 -4.73 -7.69 12.77
C ASN A 197 -4.62 -8.69 13.94
N SER A 198 -3.39 -9.07 14.31
CA SER A 198 -3.05 -9.95 15.43
C SER A 198 -1.65 -9.64 15.96
N LEU A 199 -1.22 -10.36 17.00
CA LEU A 199 0.15 -10.30 17.53
C LEU A 199 1.11 -11.29 16.83
N MET A 200 0.67 -11.98 15.78
CA MET A 200 1.51 -12.92 15.02
C MET A 200 2.79 -12.32 14.43
N PRO A 201 2.83 -11.05 13.99
CA PRO A 201 4.09 -10.42 13.58
C PRO A 201 5.18 -10.50 14.65
N LEU A 202 4.83 -10.32 15.92
CA LEU A 202 5.79 -10.38 17.02
C LEU A 202 6.38 -11.78 17.20
N GLU A 203 5.54 -12.81 17.12
CA GLU A 203 5.98 -14.21 17.24
C GLU A 203 6.82 -14.64 16.04
N CYS A 204 6.40 -14.26 14.82
CA CYS A 204 7.22 -14.41 13.61
C CYS A 204 8.59 -13.75 13.79
N PHE A 205 8.64 -12.52 14.29
CA PHE A 205 9.89 -11.78 14.45
C PHE A 205 10.84 -12.49 15.41
N LYS A 206 10.35 -12.92 16.58
CA LYS A 206 11.15 -13.69 17.55
C LYS A 206 11.72 -14.95 16.93
N GLN A 207 10.90 -15.68 16.18
CA GLN A 207 11.32 -16.91 15.54
C GLN A 207 12.35 -16.66 14.42
N ALA A 208 12.15 -15.61 13.61
CA ALA A 208 13.11 -15.19 12.59
C ALA A 208 14.47 -14.84 13.21
N LYS A 209 14.49 -14.06 14.31
CA LYS A 209 15.72 -13.74 15.04
C LYS A 209 16.41 -15.00 15.59
N LYS A 210 15.63 -15.93 16.14
CA LYS A 210 16.16 -17.15 16.76
C LYS A 210 16.70 -18.17 15.75
N GLU A 211 15.96 -18.42 14.67
CA GLU A 211 16.31 -19.47 13.70
C GLU A 211 17.21 -18.99 12.56
N LEU A 212 17.10 -17.72 12.16
CA LEU A 212 17.71 -17.21 10.94
C LEU A 212 18.78 -16.15 11.19
N ASP A 213 19.00 -15.76 12.46
CA ASP A 213 19.97 -14.73 12.89
C ASP A 213 19.87 -13.42 12.08
N MET A 214 18.64 -12.98 11.78
CA MET A 214 18.39 -11.83 10.92
C MET A 214 18.62 -10.50 11.63
N TYR A 215 18.97 -9.45 10.86
CA TYR A 215 18.92 -8.08 11.36
C TYR A 215 17.47 -7.64 11.64
N ASP A 216 17.29 -6.74 12.61
CA ASP A 216 15.95 -6.31 13.05
C ASP A 216 15.12 -5.69 11.92
N GLU A 217 15.75 -4.94 11.01
CA GLU A 217 15.03 -4.35 9.88
C GLU A 217 14.52 -5.42 8.92
N THR A 218 15.35 -6.41 8.58
CA THR A 218 14.98 -7.50 7.67
C THR A 218 13.93 -8.43 8.31
N ALA A 219 14.06 -8.73 9.60
CA ALA A 219 13.08 -9.52 10.34
C ALA A 219 11.74 -8.77 10.46
N ALA A 220 11.77 -7.46 10.70
CA ALA A 220 10.56 -6.63 10.72
C ALA A 220 9.85 -6.60 9.37
N LEU A 221 10.61 -6.49 8.27
CA LEU A 221 10.08 -6.58 6.92
C LEU A 221 9.43 -7.95 6.65
N LEU A 222 10.17 -9.04 6.92
CA LEU A 222 9.70 -10.41 6.71
C LEU A 222 8.44 -10.76 7.52
N CYS A 223 8.29 -10.21 8.72
CA CYS A 223 7.18 -10.53 9.59
C CYS A 223 6.06 -9.48 9.56
N SER A 224 6.20 -8.41 8.76
CA SER A 224 5.16 -7.39 8.63
C SER A 224 3.88 -8.00 8.04
N GLN A 225 2.76 -7.80 8.73
CA GLN A 225 1.45 -8.39 8.37
C GLN A 225 1.39 -9.92 8.39
N ALA A 226 2.34 -10.61 9.04
CA ALA A 226 2.29 -12.05 9.22
C ALA A 226 1.00 -12.48 9.93
N ASN A 227 0.32 -13.48 9.36
CA ASN A 227 -0.85 -14.12 9.95
C ASN A 227 -0.58 -15.60 10.33
N SER A 228 0.65 -16.05 10.13
CA SER A 228 1.15 -17.39 10.42
C SER A 228 2.58 -17.26 10.94
N LEU A 229 2.93 -18.07 11.93
CA LEU A 229 4.27 -18.11 12.50
C LEU A 229 5.30 -18.66 11.51
N LEU A 230 4.95 -19.70 10.75
CA LEU A 230 5.92 -20.49 9.97
C LEU A 230 5.94 -20.12 8.48
N ALA A 231 4.79 -19.74 7.90
CA ALA A 231 4.71 -19.58 6.45
C ALA A 231 5.66 -18.51 5.86
N PRO A 232 5.81 -17.30 6.46
CA PRO A 232 6.83 -16.34 6.01
C PRO A 232 8.26 -16.88 6.14
N LEU A 233 8.57 -17.60 7.22
CA LEU A 233 9.90 -18.15 7.47
C LEU A 233 10.26 -19.24 6.48
N ASP A 234 9.34 -20.16 6.22
CA ASP A 234 9.54 -21.24 5.25
C ASP A 234 9.65 -20.71 3.83
N CYS A 235 8.87 -19.69 3.47
CA CYS A 235 9.05 -18.98 2.21
C CYS A 235 10.45 -18.36 2.15
N PHE A 236 10.86 -17.66 3.20
CA PHE A 236 12.14 -16.96 3.23
C PHE A 236 13.34 -17.90 3.10
N LYS A 237 13.33 -19.04 3.80
CA LYS A 237 14.39 -20.06 3.73
C LYS A 237 14.62 -20.54 2.29
N THR A 238 13.54 -20.78 1.54
CA THR A 238 13.62 -21.16 0.12
C THR A 238 14.09 -19.98 -0.74
N ALA A 239 13.49 -18.81 -0.59
CA ALA A 239 13.79 -17.63 -1.41
C ALA A 239 15.24 -17.12 -1.24
N LYS A 240 15.81 -17.22 -0.03
CA LYS A 240 17.18 -16.77 0.29
C LYS A 240 18.26 -17.57 -0.47
N LEU A 241 17.93 -18.73 -1.04
CA LEU A 241 18.86 -19.49 -1.89
C LEU A 241 19.18 -18.77 -3.20
N GLU A 242 18.31 -17.88 -3.66
CA GLU A 242 18.43 -17.21 -4.96
C GLU A 242 18.42 -15.68 -4.88
N LEU A 243 17.89 -15.13 -3.79
CA LEU A 243 17.68 -13.70 -3.59
C LEU A 243 18.51 -13.12 -2.46
N TRP A 244 18.75 -11.81 -2.53
CA TRP A 244 19.32 -11.10 -1.39
C TRP A 244 18.36 -11.10 -0.22
N GLU A 245 18.91 -10.95 0.98
CA GLU A 245 18.14 -11.12 2.22
C GLU A 245 16.93 -10.19 2.30
N THR A 246 17.08 -8.93 1.90
CA THR A 246 15.99 -7.94 1.89
C THR A 246 14.95 -8.22 0.80
N GLU A 247 15.36 -8.73 -0.36
CA GLU A 247 14.46 -9.11 -1.45
C GLU A 247 13.63 -10.35 -1.07
N ALA A 248 14.27 -11.36 -0.47
CA ALA A 248 13.59 -12.53 0.06
C ALA A 248 12.60 -12.17 1.18
N ALA A 249 13.00 -11.27 2.10
CA ALA A 249 12.11 -10.77 3.14
C ALA A 249 10.90 -10.02 2.58
N LEU A 250 11.12 -9.15 1.59
CA LEU A 250 10.05 -8.44 0.91
C LEU A 250 9.07 -9.42 0.25
N LEU A 251 9.60 -10.36 -0.53
CA LEU A 251 8.82 -11.38 -1.24
C LEU A 251 7.96 -12.22 -0.28
N CYS A 252 8.50 -12.56 0.88
CA CYS A 252 7.85 -13.46 1.83
C CYS A 252 7.06 -12.79 2.96
N SER A 253 7.03 -11.45 3.03
CA SER A 253 6.43 -10.69 4.14
C SER A 253 4.97 -11.05 4.48
N GLN A 254 4.19 -11.47 3.49
CA GLN A 254 2.78 -11.85 3.64
C GLN A 254 2.51 -13.29 3.16
N ALA A 255 3.54 -14.12 3.11
CA ALA A 255 3.43 -15.47 2.58
C ALA A 255 2.53 -16.34 3.48
N LYS A 256 1.53 -16.97 2.84
CA LYS A 256 0.72 -18.05 3.45
C LYS A 256 1.16 -19.43 2.97
N SER A 257 2.02 -19.46 1.97
CA SER A 257 2.53 -20.65 1.27
C SER A 257 3.78 -20.26 0.46
N GLN A 258 4.26 -21.16 -0.39
CA GLN A 258 5.38 -20.92 -1.31
C GLN A 258 4.96 -20.24 -2.64
N GLU A 259 3.68 -19.86 -2.77
CA GLU A 259 3.15 -19.21 -3.98
C GLU A 259 3.83 -17.89 -4.37
N PRO A 260 4.31 -17.04 -3.42
CA PRO A 260 5.12 -15.88 -3.79
C PRO A 260 6.37 -16.24 -4.61
N ILE A 261 7.04 -17.35 -4.27
CA ILE A 261 8.23 -17.82 -4.98
C ILE A 261 7.86 -18.34 -6.37
N ALA A 262 6.78 -19.11 -6.49
CA ALA A 262 6.29 -19.56 -7.79
C ALA A 262 5.96 -18.36 -8.72
N CYS A 263 5.24 -17.36 -8.19
CA CYS A 263 5.00 -16.09 -8.90
C CYS A 263 6.31 -15.42 -9.31
N PHE A 264 7.29 -15.35 -8.40
CA PHE A 264 8.58 -14.72 -8.65
C PHE A 264 9.32 -15.41 -9.81
N HIS A 265 9.44 -16.74 -9.81
CA HIS A 265 10.10 -17.46 -10.90
C HIS A 265 9.40 -17.29 -12.24
N GLU A 266 8.06 -17.32 -12.26
CA GLU A 266 7.29 -17.06 -13.49
C GLU A 266 7.48 -15.62 -13.99
N SER A 267 7.66 -14.65 -13.10
CA SER A 267 7.96 -13.27 -13.50
C SER A 267 9.33 -13.13 -14.17
N GLN A 268 10.33 -13.91 -13.74
CA GLN A 268 11.66 -13.91 -14.35
C GLN A 268 11.66 -14.47 -15.78
N LYS A 269 10.65 -15.25 -16.17
CA LYS A 269 10.51 -15.75 -17.55
C LYS A 269 10.05 -14.66 -18.53
N ILE A 270 9.58 -13.51 -18.05
CA ILE A 270 9.20 -12.37 -18.89
C ILE A 270 10.47 -11.64 -19.33
N LYS A 271 11.17 -12.23 -20.31
CA LYS A 271 12.51 -11.85 -20.78
C LYS A 271 12.64 -10.39 -21.23
N SER A 272 11.56 -9.75 -21.64
CA SER A 272 11.63 -8.43 -22.28
C SER A 272 11.44 -7.27 -21.30
N HIS A 273 10.67 -7.43 -20.21
CA HIS A 273 10.00 -6.28 -19.57
C HIS A 273 10.07 -6.23 -18.03
N MET A 274 10.85 -7.07 -17.34
CA MET A 274 11.00 -6.95 -15.87
C MET A 274 12.45 -7.15 -15.41
N PRO A 275 13.37 -6.21 -15.72
CA PRO A 275 14.80 -6.39 -15.47
C PRO A 275 15.22 -6.31 -13.99
N TRP A 276 14.29 -6.05 -13.06
CA TRP A 276 14.62 -5.77 -11.67
C TRP A 276 14.02 -6.81 -10.72
N ARG A 277 14.89 -7.65 -10.13
CA ARG A 277 14.52 -8.69 -9.14
C ARG A 277 13.66 -8.13 -8.01
N TRP A 278 14.04 -6.97 -7.47
CA TRP A 278 13.28 -6.32 -6.41
C TRP A 278 11.83 -5.95 -6.82
N LYS A 279 11.56 -5.60 -8.08
CA LYS A 279 10.19 -5.31 -8.57
C LYS A 279 9.36 -6.57 -8.67
N ALA A 280 9.97 -7.66 -9.15
CA ALA A 280 9.34 -8.97 -9.15
C ALA A 280 9.03 -9.43 -7.72
N ALA A 281 9.96 -9.24 -6.78
CA ALA A 281 9.74 -9.54 -5.36
C ALA A 281 8.57 -8.73 -4.78
N PHE A 282 8.48 -7.44 -5.11
CA PHE A 282 7.38 -6.57 -4.70
C PHE A 282 6.03 -6.98 -5.31
N LEU A 283 6.00 -7.26 -6.62
CA LEU A 283 4.80 -7.68 -7.36
C LEU A 283 4.24 -8.99 -6.81
N CYS A 284 5.11 -9.96 -6.51
CA CYS A 284 4.73 -11.30 -6.08
C CYS A 284 4.61 -11.46 -4.56
N SER A 285 4.91 -10.42 -3.79
CA SER A 285 4.78 -10.49 -2.34
C SER A 285 3.31 -10.61 -1.93
N GLY A 286 3.03 -11.55 -1.03
CA GLY A 286 1.67 -11.92 -0.61
C GLY A 286 0.86 -12.72 -1.63
N ALA A 287 1.44 -13.07 -2.79
CA ALA A 287 0.74 -13.82 -3.82
C ALA A 287 0.28 -15.19 -3.32
N THR A 288 -0.97 -15.53 -3.59
CA THR A 288 -1.53 -16.87 -3.35
C THR A 288 -1.72 -17.68 -4.63
N ASN A 289 -1.32 -17.13 -5.78
CA ASN A 289 -1.45 -17.67 -7.14
C ASN A 289 -0.75 -16.72 -8.14
N ASP A 290 -0.91 -17.00 -9.43
CA ASP A 290 -0.34 -16.24 -10.55
C ASP A 290 -1.11 -14.95 -10.93
N LYS A 291 -2.13 -14.53 -10.16
CA LYS A 291 -2.94 -13.33 -10.47
C LYS A 291 -2.13 -12.03 -10.59
N PRO A 292 -1.17 -11.70 -9.69
CA PRO A 292 -0.38 -10.48 -9.83
C PRO A 292 0.36 -10.44 -11.16
N LEU A 293 0.87 -11.60 -11.59
CA LEU A 293 1.60 -11.72 -12.84
C LEU A 293 0.69 -11.62 -14.08
N LYS A 294 -0.51 -12.22 -14.03
CA LYS A 294 -1.52 -12.06 -15.09
C LYS A 294 -1.92 -10.60 -15.26
N CYS A 295 -2.18 -9.89 -14.16
CA CYS A 295 -2.45 -8.45 -14.18
C CYS A 295 -1.29 -7.68 -14.81
N TYR A 296 -0.04 -7.96 -14.40
CA TYR A 296 1.13 -7.29 -14.95
C TYR A 296 1.25 -7.49 -16.46
N LYS A 297 1.09 -8.73 -16.93
CA LYS A 297 1.12 -9.06 -18.37
C LYS A 297 0.05 -8.30 -19.15
N GLU A 298 -1.19 -8.29 -18.66
CA GLU A 298 -2.31 -7.57 -19.29
C GLU A 298 -2.05 -6.06 -19.36
N MET A 299 -1.52 -5.46 -18.29
CA MET A 299 -1.15 -4.05 -18.27
C MET A 299 -0.06 -3.73 -19.30
N THR A 300 0.98 -4.57 -19.37
CA THR A 300 2.07 -4.35 -20.33
C THR A 300 1.64 -4.57 -21.78
N SER A 301 0.75 -5.52 -22.07
CA SER A 301 0.30 -5.80 -23.44
C SER A 301 -0.65 -4.74 -23.99
N ARG A 302 -1.49 -4.13 -23.15
CA ARG A 302 -2.31 -2.98 -23.55
C ARG A 302 -1.44 -1.81 -24.00
N ASN A 303 -0.34 -1.57 -23.30
CA ASN A 303 0.59 -0.48 -23.58
C ASN A 303 1.28 -0.63 -24.95
N GLU A 304 1.59 -1.85 -25.38
CA GLU A 304 2.18 -2.13 -26.70
C GLU A 304 1.20 -1.82 -27.85
N ASN A 305 -0.09 -2.03 -27.62
CA ASN A 305 -1.13 -1.81 -28.62
C ASN A 305 -1.62 -0.37 -28.68
N THR A 306 -1.56 0.37 -27.56
CA THR A 306 -1.90 1.79 -27.52
C THR A 306 -0.71 2.63 -27.96
N SER A 307 -0.47 2.68 -29.26
CA SER A 307 0.32 3.73 -29.91
C SER A 307 -0.47 5.05 -29.86
N PHE A 308 -0.77 5.53 -28.65
CA PHE A 308 -1.37 6.84 -28.45
C PHE A 308 -0.33 7.87 -28.89
N ALA A 309 -0.61 8.56 -29.99
CA ALA A 309 0.23 9.58 -30.57
C ALA A 309 0.46 10.71 -29.54
N GLY A 310 1.55 10.60 -28.77
CA GLY A 310 1.96 11.55 -27.73
C GLY A 310 1.86 11.06 -26.28
N GLY A 311 1.34 9.86 -26.02
CA GLY A 311 1.22 9.29 -24.67
C GLY A 311 2.51 8.61 -24.21
N ARG A 312 3.03 8.97 -23.03
CA ARG A 312 4.14 8.24 -22.40
C ARG A 312 3.67 6.83 -22.07
N ALA A 313 4.41 5.83 -22.53
CA ALA A 313 4.17 4.43 -22.18
C ALA A 313 4.08 4.28 -20.66
N LEU A 314 3.05 3.58 -20.18
CA LEU A 314 2.90 3.20 -18.77
C LEU A 314 4.20 2.50 -18.33
N PHE A 315 4.93 3.04 -17.35
CA PHE A 315 6.21 2.43 -16.98
C PHE A 315 5.95 1.13 -16.20
N GLN A 316 6.95 0.25 -16.24
CA GLN A 316 6.92 -1.05 -15.56
C GLN A 316 6.68 -0.91 -14.04
N ASP A 317 6.95 0.27 -13.49
CA ASP A 317 6.88 0.59 -12.07
C ASP A 317 5.42 0.73 -11.63
N GLU A 318 4.61 1.46 -12.40
CA GLU A 318 3.19 1.66 -12.12
C GLU A 318 2.41 0.36 -12.27
N ALA A 319 2.72 -0.45 -13.29
CA ALA A 319 2.10 -1.76 -13.47
C ALA A 319 2.39 -2.69 -12.27
N SER A 320 3.61 -2.67 -11.74
CA SER A 320 3.98 -3.47 -10.57
C SER A 320 3.22 -3.03 -9.32
N VAL A 321 3.02 -1.72 -9.14
CA VAL A 321 2.25 -1.14 -8.03
C VAL A 321 0.77 -1.47 -8.13
N LEU A 322 0.17 -1.35 -9.33
CA LEU A 322 -1.24 -1.62 -9.58
C LEU A 322 -1.58 -3.11 -9.43
N CYS A 323 -0.66 -3.99 -9.81
CA CYS A 323 -0.90 -5.43 -9.84
C CYS A 323 -0.44 -6.17 -8.57
N SER A 324 0.31 -5.51 -7.70
CA SER A 324 0.68 -6.10 -6.42
C SER A 324 -0.57 -6.29 -5.56
N GLN A 325 -0.69 -7.45 -4.91
CA GLN A 325 -1.72 -7.67 -3.89
C GLN A 325 -1.41 -6.88 -2.60
N ASN A 326 -0.22 -6.28 -2.52
CA ASN A 326 0.25 -5.53 -1.35
C ASN A 326 -0.10 -4.07 -1.41
N GLY A 327 -1.40 -3.81 -1.39
CA GLY A 327 -1.90 -2.47 -1.31
C GLY A 327 -1.32 -1.57 -0.20
N GLY A 328 -0.82 -2.20 0.88
CA GLY A 328 -0.19 -1.51 2.00
C GLY A 328 1.28 -1.20 1.88
N LEU A 329 2.04 -2.00 1.15
CA LEU A 329 3.47 -1.74 0.96
C LEU A 329 3.72 -0.66 -0.08
N ASN A 330 2.70 -0.18 -0.81
CA ASN A 330 2.80 0.97 -1.71
C ASN A 330 3.31 2.22 -0.99
N GLY A 331 2.88 2.45 0.27
CA GLY A 331 3.43 3.51 1.12
C GLY A 331 4.88 3.25 1.54
N PHE A 332 5.22 1.98 1.80
CA PHE A 332 6.55 1.55 2.22
C PHE A 332 7.58 1.56 1.09
N PHE A 333 7.15 1.34 -0.15
CA PHE A 333 7.97 1.50 -1.36
C PHE A 333 8.59 2.90 -1.44
N TRP A 334 7.86 3.94 -1.04
CA TRP A 334 8.38 5.31 -0.95
C TRP A 334 9.37 5.52 0.19
N VAL A 335 9.29 4.72 1.26
CA VAL A 335 10.16 4.78 2.44
C VAL A 335 11.45 3.99 2.23
N LEU A 336 11.38 2.86 1.54
CA LEU A 336 12.52 1.98 1.28
C LEU A 336 13.28 2.28 0.00
N LYS A 337 12.77 3.15 -0.89
CA LYS A 337 13.53 3.52 -2.08
C LYS A 337 14.90 4.03 -1.59
N PRO A 338 16.00 3.31 -1.87
CA PRO A 338 17.30 3.75 -1.42
C PRO A 338 17.50 5.13 -2.01
N GLU A 339 17.69 6.14 -1.16
CA GLU A 339 18.13 7.45 -1.61
C GLU A 339 19.41 7.20 -2.39
N ASN A 340 19.33 7.33 -3.71
CA ASN A 340 20.49 7.27 -4.57
C ASN A 340 21.33 8.50 -4.22
N LYS A 341 22.22 8.38 -3.23
CA LYS A 341 23.11 9.46 -2.77
C LYS A 341 24.14 9.89 -3.81
N ASN A 342 24.11 9.30 -5.01
CA ASN A 342 25.03 9.55 -6.11
C ASN A 342 24.29 9.89 -7.43
N ARG A 343 23.47 10.96 -7.43
CA ARG A 343 23.13 11.69 -8.65
C ARG A 343 23.16 13.18 -8.41
#